data_AF-A0A958FKI6-F1
#
_entry.id   AF-A0A958FKI6-F1
#
_cell.length_a   1.000
_cell.length_b   1.000
_cell.length_c   1.000
_cell.angle_alpha   90.00
_cell.angle_beta   90.00
_cell.angle_gamma   90.00
#
_symmetry.space_group_name_H-M   'P 1'
#
loop_
_entity.id
_entity.type
_entity.pdbx_description
1 polymer ?
#
loop_
_entity_poly.entity_id
_entity_poly.type
_entity_poly.pdbx_seq_one_letter_code
_entity_poly.pdbx_strand_id
1 'polypeptide(L)'
;QLSRVAITFADTIDGAIREELEAIGAQYPGRAYTHALSSGLFREIVAVMENHGFPLARVSTAGFEFYDRPEGPWQLDLTLQVHSGDSIRLAYLRFPRQRTNLTAYLQRLLRFRPGQTYREKRIARYLQILRRQEFIKSVTSPTLARDAEGRYFLNIEFEETPATAFDGIIGYIPPPASDPEASGYFTGLVNIGIRNLFGGGRKMLVFWQKPDEFSDEFRVAYREPF
;
A
#
# COMPACT_ATOMS: atom_id res chain seq x y z
N GLN A 1 -26.19 -25.70 14.12
CA GLN A 1 -25.15 -24.85 14.73
C GLN A 1 -23.83 -25.58 14.65
N LEU A 2 -22.73 -24.86 14.48
CA LEU A 2 -21.40 -25.46 14.53
C LEU A 2 -21.14 -25.99 15.94
N SER A 3 -20.85 -27.29 16.06
CA SER A 3 -20.44 -27.92 17.31
C SER A 3 -18.92 -27.93 17.43
N ARG A 4 -18.22 -28.24 16.34
CA ARG A 4 -16.75 -28.26 16.28
C ARG A 4 -16.24 -27.78 14.92
N VAL A 5 -15.10 -27.11 14.94
CA VAL A 5 -14.31 -26.81 13.74
C VAL A 5 -12.93 -27.43 13.93
N ALA A 6 -12.61 -28.45 13.15
CA ALA A 6 -11.28 -29.06 13.11
C ALA A 6 -10.52 -28.53 11.89
N ILE A 7 -9.25 -28.19 12.08
CA ILE A 7 -8.36 -27.74 11.00
C ILE A 7 -7.26 -28.78 10.83
N THR A 8 -7.16 -29.29 9.61
CA THR A 8 -6.14 -30.26 9.19
C THR A 8 -5.22 -29.61 8.18
N PHE A 9 -3.99 -30.11 8.09
CA PHE A 9 -2.94 -29.52 7.26
C PHE A 9 -2.48 -30.57 6.25
N ALA A 10 -2.52 -30.22 4.97
CA ALA A 10 -1.99 -31.07 3.91
C ALA A 10 -0.45 -31.06 3.87
N ASP A 11 0.14 -29.92 4.26
CA ASP A 11 1.57 -29.65 4.19
C ASP A 11 2.19 -29.52 5.60
N THR A 12 3.51 -29.61 5.70
CA THR A 12 4.23 -29.37 6.97
C THR A 12 4.31 -27.88 7.24
N ILE A 13 3.75 -27.43 8.36
CA ILE A 13 3.70 -26.02 8.77
C ILE A 13 4.29 -25.91 10.18
N ASP A 14 4.86 -24.75 10.49
CA ASP A 14 5.37 -24.43 11.83
C ASP A 14 4.28 -24.59 12.91
N GLY A 15 4.68 -25.11 14.08
CA GLY A 15 3.78 -25.37 15.20
C GLY A 15 3.09 -24.10 15.71
N ALA A 16 3.79 -22.96 15.70
CA ALA A 16 3.21 -21.68 16.12
C ALA A 16 2.05 -21.24 15.20
N ILE A 17 2.16 -21.51 13.88
CA ILE A 17 1.09 -21.20 12.92
C ILE A 17 -0.09 -22.14 13.13
N ARG A 18 0.18 -23.42 13.41
CA ARG A 18 -0.86 -24.41 13.72
C ARG A 18 -1.68 -23.98 14.94
N GLU A 19 -1.02 -23.61 16.04
CA GLU A 19 -1.70 -23.15 17.25
C GLU A 19 -2.57 -21.92 17.00
N GLU A 20 -2.07 -20.94 16.24
CA GLU A 20 -2.85 -19.74 15.87
C GLU A 20 -4.10 -20.08 15.05
N LEU A 21 -3.99 -21.02 14.11
CA LEU A 21 -5.12 -21.45 13.28
C LEU A 21 -6.15 -22.26 14.08
N GLU A 22 -5.69 -23.19 14.94
CA GLU A 22 -6.58 -23.95 15.83
C GLU A 22 -7.34 -23.02 16.80
N ALA A 23 -6.68 -21.98 17.31
CA ALA A 23 -7.31 -20.95 18.14
C ALA A 23 -8.39 -20.15 17.40
N ILE A 24 -8.24 -19.94 16.08
CA ILE A 24 -9.32 -19.35 15.26
C ILE A 24 -10.49 -20.31 15.18
N GLY A 25 -10.26 -21.58 14.82
CA GLY A 25 -11.31 -22.59 14.72
C GLY A 25 -12.14 -22.73 16.02
N ALA A 26 -11.48 -22.62 17.18
CA ALA A 26 -12.13 -22.69 18.49
C ALA A 26 -13.12 -21.56 18.82
N GLN A 27 -13.13 -20.45 18.06
CA GLN A 27 -14.01 -19.30 18.30
C GLN A 27 -15.37 -19.39 17.59
N TYR A 28 -15.53 -20.35 16.68
CA TYR A 28 -16.70 -20.49 15.81
C TYR A 28 -17.82 -21.44 16.29
N PRO A 29 -17.60 -22.39 17.23
CA PRO A 29 -18.68 -23.18 17.82
C PRO A 29 -19.81 -22.33 18.41
N GLY A 30 -21.03 -22.89 18.44
CA GLY A 30 -22.24 -22.24 18.94
C GLY A 30 -22.92 -21.29 17.94
N ARG A 31 -22.30 -21.00 16.80
CA ARG A 31 -22.87 -20.13 15.76
C ARG A 31 -23.65 -20.93 14.71
N ALA A 32 -24.65 -20.31 14.10
CA ALA A 32 -25.35 -20.92 12.96
C ALA A 32 -24.41 -20.98 11.74
N TYR A 33 -24.31 -22.16 11.12
CA TYR A 33 -23.53 -22.31 9.90
C TYR A 33 -24.24 -21.59 8.75
N THR A 34 -23.60 -20.55 8.22
CA THR A 34 -24.10 -19.74 7.11
C THR A 34 -22.96 -19.49 6.13
N HIS A 35 -23.29 -19.19 4.88
CA HIS A 35 -22.28 -18.85 3.87
C HIS A 35 -21.38 -17.66 4.31
N ALA A 36 -21.95 -16.67 5.00
CA ALA A 36 -21.19 -15.53 5.50
C ALA A 36 -20.17 -15.96 6.58
N LEU A 37 -20.59 -16.85 7.49
CA LEU A 37 -19.71 -17.35 8.54
C LEU A 37 -18.57 -18.21 7.99
N SER A 38 -18.86 -19.14 7.07
CA SER A 38 -17.81 -19.96 6.45
C SER A 38 -16.84 -19.11 5.62
N SER A 39 -17.35 -18.15 4.85
CA SER A 39 -16.50 -17.21 4.10
C SER A 39 -15.61 -16.36 5.01
N GLY A 40 -16.12 -15.95 6.17
CA GLY A 40 -15.35 -15.22 7.18
C GLY A 40 -14.23 -16.07 7.77
N LEU A 41 -14.55 -17.28 8.22
CA LEU A 41 -13.58 -18.24 8.74
C LEU A 41 -12.47 -18.55 7.73
N PHE A 42 -12.84 -18.80 6.47
CA PHE A 42 -11.86 -19.13 5.42
C PHE A 42 -10.93 -17.96 5.17
N ARG A 43 -11.49 -16.74 5.14
CA ARG A 43 -10.71 -15.51 4.98
C ARG A 43 -9.75 -15.28 6.15
N GLU A 44 -10.16 -15.54 7.38
CA GLU A 44 -9.29 -15.40 8.56
C GLU A 44 -8.12 -16.39 8.52
N ILE A 45 -8.39 -17.66 8.20
CA ILE A 45 -7.35 -18.69 8.06
C ILE A 45 -6.35 -18.31 6.96
N VAL A 46 -6.84 -17.92 5.77
CA VAL A 46 -5.99 -17.47 4.66
C VAL A 46 -5.17 -16.24 5.06
N ALA A 47 -5.78 -15.27 5.75
CA ALA A 47 -5.08 -14.06 6.18
C ALA A 47 -3.95 -14.35 7.18
N VAL A 48 -4.10 -15.33 8.07
CA VAL A 48 -3.01 -15.77 8.95
C VAL A 48 -1.87 -16.36 8.10
N MET A 49 -2.19 -17.27 7.19
CA MET A 49 -1.21 -17.91 6.30
C MET A 49 -0.44 -16.89 5.44
N GLU A 50 -1.15 -15.94 4.82
CA GLU A 50 -0.56 -14.85 4.03
C GLU A 50 0.43 -14.01 4.84
N ASN A 51 0.14 -13.78 6.12
CA ASN A 51 1.00 -12.97 7.00
C ASN A 51 2.20 -13.74 7.58
N HIS A 52 2.20 -15.07 7.44
CA HIS A 52 3.32 -15.95 7.75
C HIS A 52 4.16 -16.35 6.53
N GLY A 53 3.81 -15.84 5.34
CA GLY A 53 4.61 -16.04 4.12
C GLY A 53 4.03 -17.02 3.12
N PHE A 54 2.79 -17.45 3.30
CA PHE A 54 2.10 -18.40 2.43
C PHE A 54 0.94 -17.72 1.68
N PRO A 55 1.21 -16.85 0.68
CA PRO A 55 0.16 -16.14 -0.04
C PRO A 55 -0.62 -16.98 -1.04
N LEU A 56 -0.14 -18.19 -1.34
CA LEU A 56 -0.82 -19.14 -2.21
C LEU A 56 -1.62 -20.18 -1.42
N ALA A 57 -1.81 -19.93 -0.12
CA ALA A 57 -2.55 -20.83 0.75
C ALA A 57 -4.01 -20.96 0.32
N ARG A 58 -4.56 -22.16 0.44
CA ARG A 58 -5.95 -22.47 0.12
C ARG A 58 -6.59 -23.23 1.26
N VAL A 59 -7.86 -22.94 1.49
CA VAL A 59 -8.68 -23.63 2.49
C VAL A 59 -9.81 -24.32 1.75
N SER A 60 -9.96 -25.62 2.00
CA SER A 60 -11.04 -26.45 1.47
C SER A 60 -11.78 -27.13 2.62
N THR A 61 -13.02 -27.52 2.35
CA THR A 61 -13.79 -28.36 3.28
C THR A 61 -13.42 -29.82 3.02
N ALA A 62 -12.81 -30.48 3.99
CA ALA A 62 -12.43 -31.89 3.89
C ALA A 62 -13.61 -32.82 4.21
N GLY A 63 -14.50 -32.39 5.11
CA GLY A 63 -15.66 -33.17 5.50
C GLY A 63 -16.55 -32.39 6.46
N PHE A 64 -17.77 -32.88 6.59
CA PHE A 64 -18.72 -32.40 7.58
C PHE A 64 -19.54 -33.56 8.13
N GLU A 65 -19.89 -33.48 9.40
CA GLU A 65 -20.73 -34.47 10.06
C GLU A 65 -21.91 -33.76 10.72
N PHE A 66 -23.12 -34.26 10.44
CA PHE A 66 -24.34 -33.75 11.02
C PHE A 66 -24.83 -34.68 12.11
N TYR A 67 -25.18 -34.09 13.24
CA TYR A 67 -25.75 -34.80 14.38
C TYR A 67 -27.13 -34.22 14.69
N ASP A 68 -28.12 -35.11 14.72
CA ASP A 68 -29.44 -34.78 15.22
C ASP A 68 -29.41 -34.74 16.74
N ARG A 69 -30.15 -33.79 17.34
CA ARG A 69 -30.28 -33.67 18.78
C ARG A 69 -31.79 -33.66 19.10
N PRO A 70 -32.31 -34.65 19.87
CA PRO A 70 -33.74 -34.84 20.08
C PRO A 70 -34.51 -33.59 20.56
N GLU A 71 -33.83 -32.70 21.30
CA GLU A 71 -34.38 -31.43 21.79
C GLU A 71 -33.39 -30.27 21.54
N GLY A 72 -33.00 -30.04 20.29
CA GLY A 72 -32.13 -28.90 19.97
C GLY A 72 -31.88 -28.66 18.48
N PRO A 73 -31.14 -27.60 18.14
CA PRO A 73 -30.74 -27.38 16.75
C PRO A 73 -29.74 -28.45 16.32
N TRP A 74 -29.86 -28.90 15.06
CA TRP A 74 -28.90 -29.77 14.37
C TRP A 74 -27.47 -29.31 14.62
N GLN A 75 -26.58 -30.23 14.99
CA GLN A 75 -25.17 -29.93 15.20
C GLN A 75 -24.36 -30.29 13.96
N LEU A 76 -23.32 -29.48 13.70
CA LEU A 76 -22.46 -29.61 12.54
C LEU A 76 -21.00 -29.57 13.00
N ASP A 77 -20.30 -30.68 12.78
CA ASP A 77 -18.85 -30.73 12.88
C ASP A 77 -18.26 -30.47 11.50
N LEU A 78 -17.36 -29.49 11.42
CA LEU A 78 -16.74 -29.06 10.18
C LEU A 78 -15.25 -29.39 10.22
N THR A 79 -14.76 -30.10 9.22
CA THR A 79 -13.32 -30.35 9.04
C THR A 79 -12.82 -29.56 7.85
N LEU A 80 -11.90 -28.64 8.11
CA LEU A 80 -11.21 -27.84 7.09
C LEU A 80 -9.84 -28.43 6.81
N GLN A 81 -9.42 -28.36 5.56
CA GLN A 81 -8.07 -28.70 5.13
C GLN A 81 -7.38 -27.46 4.58
N VAL A 82 -6.21 -27.16 5.15
CA VAL A 82 -5.35 -26.05 4.74
C VAL A 82 -4.21 -26.59 3.91
N HIS A 83 -4.10 -26.07 2.69
CA HIS A 83 -2.95 -26.24 1.82
C HIS A 83 -2.11 -24.97 1.95
N SER A 84 -0.88 -25.07 2.44
CA SER A 84 -0.04 -23.89 2.65
C SER A 84 0.50 -23.35 1.33
N GLY A 85 0.79 -24.24 0.38
CA GLY A 85 1.53 -23.88 -0.82
C GLY A 85 2.95 -23.39 -0.48
N ASP A 86 3.54 -22.62 -1.40
CA ASP A 86 4.92 -22.17 -1.28
C ASP A 86 5.09 -21.09 -0.19
N SER A 87 6.16 -21.21 0.59
CA SER A 87 6.66 -20.11 1.41
C SER A 87 7.45 -19.11 0.54
N ILE A 88 7.04 -17.85 0.56
CA ILE A 88 7.50 -16.86 -0.41
C ILE A 88 8.39 -15.81 0.25
N ARG A 89 9.59 -15.66 -0.32
CA ARG A 89 10.51 -14.56 -0.03
C ARG A 89 10.64 -13.67 -1.26
N LEU A 90 10.43 -12.38 -1.07
CA LEU A 90 10.44 -11.40 -2.16
C LEU A 90 11.89 -10.98 -2.45
N ALA A 91 12.37 -11.25 -3.67
CA ALA A 91 13.69 -10.82 -4.12
C ALA A 91 13.76 -9.32 -4.39
N TYR A 92 12.76 -8.76 -5.07
CA TYR A 92 12.69 -7.33 -5.39
C TYR A 92 11.26 -6.83 -5.59
N LEU A 93 11.11 -5.52 -5.70
CA LEU A 93 9.90 -4.84 -6.14
C LEU A 93 10.09 -4.36 -7.58
N ARG A 94 9.07 -4.52 -8.41
CA ARG A 94 9.03 -4.01 -9.79
C ARG A 94 8.02 -2.88 -9.88
N PHE A 95 8.42 -1.79 -10.55
CA PHE A 95 7.61 -0.60 -10.78
C PHE A 95 7.48 -0.31 -12.29
N PRO A 96 6.48 0.46 -12.75
CA PRO A 96 6.18 0.64 -14.18
C PRO A 96 7.32 1.27 -14.98
N ARG A 97 8.08 2.17 -14.35
CA ARG A 97 9.24 2.84 -14.95
C ARG A 97 10.46 2.58 -14.10
N GLN A 98 11.43 1.86 -14.66
CA GLN A 98 12.69 1.52 -13.98
C GLN A 98 13.69 2.68 -14.00
N ARG A 99 13.24 3.88 -13.61
CA ARG A 99 14.16 4.99 -13.35
C ARG A 99 14.94 4.64 -12.07
N THR A 100 16.25 4.53 -12.16
CA THR A 100 17.13 4.08 -11.07
C THR A 100 16.89 4.86 -9.77
N ASN A 101 16.84 6.19 -9.85
CA ASN A 101 16.61 7.06 -8.68
C ASN A 101 15.24 6.84 -8.05
N LEU A 102 14.19 6.68 -8.87
CA LEU A 102 12.82 6.45 -8.38
C LEU A 102 12.70 5.09 -7.72
N THR A 103 13.28 4.06 -8.33
CA THR A 103 13.23 2.70 -7.76
C THR A 103 13.97 2.65 -6.42
N ALA A 104 15.16 3.26 -6.33
CA ALA A 104 15.90 3.35 -5.08
C ALA A 104 15.14 4.15 -4.01
N TYR A 105 14.56 5.30 -4.38
CA TYR A 105 13.72 6.11 -3.50
C TYR A 105 12.54 5.30 -2.96
N LEU A 106 11.78 4.64 -3.84
CA LEU A 106 10.59 3.85 -3.47
C LEU A 106 10.97 2.65 -2.60
N GLN A 107 12.05 1.95 -2.89
CA GLN A 107 12.52 0.84 -2.05
C GLN A 107 12.87 1.31 -0.63
N ARG A 108 13.55 2.45 -0.48
CA ARG A 108 13.86 3.06 0.82
C ARG A 108 12.60 3.53 1.54
N LEU A 109 11.71 4.23 0.84
CA LEU A 109 10.44 4.71 1.35
C LEU A 109 9.59 3.56 1.90
N LEU A 110 9.55 2.43 1.19
CA LEU A 110 8.84 1.22 1.59
C LEU A 110 9.59 0.38 2.62
N ARG A 111 10.84 0.74 2.96
CA ARG A 111 11.74 -0.04 3.81
C ARG A 111 11.87 -1.49 3.34
N PHE A 112 11.81 -1.70 2.03
CA PHE A 112 11.91 -3.01 1.42
C PHE A 112 13.35 -3.54 1.55
N ARG A 113 13.49 -4.80 1.96
CA ARG A 113 14.76 -5.52 1.96
C ARG A 113 14.62 -6.79 1.12
N PRO A 114 15.54 -7.06 0.16
CA PRO A 114 15.58 -8.31 -0.58
C PRO A 114 15.60 -9.53 0.34
N GLY A 115 14.88 -10.58 -0.03
CA GLY A 115 14.80 -11.84 0.71
C GLY A 115 13.83 -11.82 1.89
N GLN A 116 13.11 -10.71 2.14
CA GLN A 116 12.10 -10.68 3.20
C GLN A 116 10.90 -11.58 2.88
N THR A 117 10.37 -12.24 3.92
CA THR A 117 9.14 -13.03 3.82
C THR A 117 7.96 -12.16 3.39
N TYR A 118 7.15 -12.69 2.48
CA TYR A 118 5.88 -12.10 2.08
C TYR A 118 4.98 -11.92 3.32
N ARG A 119 4.30 -10.76 3.43
CA ARG A 119 3.25 -10.53 4.42
C ARG A 119 2.22 -9.59 3.83
N GLU A 120 0.97 -10.02 3.77
CA GLU A 120 -0.10 -9.21 3.15
C GLU A 120 -0.30 -7.88 3.88
N LYS A 121 -0.25 -7.86 5.22
CA LYS A 121 -0.30 -6.61 6.02
C LYS A 121 0.81 -5.62 5.65
N ARG A 122 1.99 -6.11 5.23
CA ARG A 122 3.11 -5.26 4.80
C ARG A 122 2.87 -4.70 3.40
N ILE A 123 2.32 -5.50 2.50
CA ILE A 123 1.96 -5.08 1.14
C ILE A 123 0.87 -4.03 1.17
N ALA A 124 -0.19 -4.24 1.97
CA ALA A 124 -1.22 -3.24 2.20
C ALA A 124 -0.63 -1.89 2.68
N ARG A 125 0.36 -1.95 3.59
CA ARG A 125 1.10 -0.76 4.04
C ARG A 125 1.89 -0.10 2.91
N TYR A 126 2.51 -0.87 2.02
CA TYR A 126 3.19 -0.31 0.86
C TYR A 126 2.24 0.50 -0.01
N LEU A 127 1.06 -0.04 -0.31
CA LEU A 127 0.04 0.67 -1.10
C LEU A 127 -0.41 1.95 -0.40
N GLN A 128 -0.61 1.92 0.93
CA GLN A 128 -0.94 3.12 1.71
C GLN A 128 0.16 4.19 1.62
N ILE A 129 1.43 3.81 1.71
CA ILE A 129 2.56 4.73 1.62
C ILE A 129 2.67 5.34 0.21
N LEU A 130 2.50 4.52 -0.82
CA LEU A 130 2.55 4.97 -2.23
C LEU A 130 1.40 5.92 -2.56
N ARG A 131 0.17 5.63 -2.12
CA ARG A 131 -1.00 6.51 -2.32
C ARG A 131 -0.86 7.88 -1.65
N ARG A 132 0.02 8.02 -0.66
CA ARG A 132 0.31 9.30 0.01
C ARG A 132 1.36 10.14 -0.74
N GLN A 133 1.97 9.62 -1.80
CA GLN A 133 2.97 10.36 -2.57
C GLN A 133 2.28 11.29 -3.56
N GLU A 134 2.62 12.58 -3.52
CA GLU A 134 1.98 13.61 -4.35
C GLU A 134 2.23 13.45 -5.86
N PHE A 135 3.25 12.69 -6.25
CA PHE A 135 3.56 12.39 -7.65
C PHE A 135 2.91 11.09 -8.15
N ILE A 136 2.15 10.39 -7.30
CA ILE A 136 1.42 9.16 -7.62
C ILE A 136 -0.07 9.45 -7.61
N LYS A 137 -0.73 9.31 -8.76
CA LYS A 137 -2.17 9.57 -8.93
C LYS A 137 -3.02 8.41 -8.47
N SER A 138 -2.64 7.19 -8.87
CA SER A 138 -3.36 5.96 -8.56
C SER A 138 -2.39 4.80 -8.41
N VAL A 139 -2.74 3.81 -7.59
CA VAL A 139 -1.94 2.60 -7.36
C VAL A 139 -2.84 1.39 -7.52
N THR A 140 -2.48 0.51 -8.43
CA THR A 140 -3.18 -0.76 -8.72
C THR A 140 -2.83 -1.80 -7.66
N SER A 141 -3.72 -2.78 -7.49
CA SER A 141 -3.43 -3.95 -6.66
C SER A 141 -2.17 -4.65 -7.17
N PRO A 142 -1.20 -4.95 -6.28
CA PRO A 142 0.06 -5.51 -6.69
C PRO A 142 -0.10 -6.98 -7.05
N THR A 143 0.70 -7.44 -8.02
CA THR A 143 0.69 -8.83 -8.47
C THR A 143 1.97 -9.52 -8.06
N LEU A 144 1.84 -10.72 -7.50
CA LEU A 144 2.97 -11.58 -7.17
C LEU A 144 3.35 -12.40 -8.42
N ALA A 145 4.62 -12.36 -8.80
CA ALA A 145 5.13 -13.05 -9.98
C ALA A 145 6.48 -13.71 -9.70
N ARG A 146 6.89 -14.63 -10.59
CA ARG A 146 8.23 -15.23 -10.60
C ARG A 146 9.01 -14.72 -11.82
N ASP A 147 10.30 -14.50 -11.65
CA ASP A 147 11.20 -14.21 -12.77
C ASP A 147 11.70 -15.49 -13.45
N ALA A 148 12.51 -15.33 -14.50
CA ALA A 148 13.07 -16.45 -15.26
C ALA A 148 14.00 -17.33 -14.41
N GLU A 149 14.57 -16.79 -13.33
CA GLU A 149 15.40 -17.50 -12.37
C GLU A 149 14.57 -18.17 -11.25
N GLY A 150 13.23 -18.09 -11.32
CA GLY A 150 12.32 -18.68 -10.34
C GLY A 150 12.18 -17.88 -9.03
N ARG A 151 12.76 -16.68 -8.94
CA ARG A 151 12.65 -15.83 -7.76
C ARG A 151 11.33 -15.06 -7.77
N TYR A 152 10.71 -14.96 -6.61
CA TYR A 152 9.48 -14.21 -6.45
C TYR A 152 9.76 -12.70 -6.35
N PHE A 153 8.97 -11.90 -7.04
CA PHE A 153 8.97 -10.45 -6.94
C PHE A 153 7.54 -9.92 -6.89
N LEU A 154 7.39 -8.71 -6.36
CA LEU A 154 6.11 -8.02 -6.31
C LEU A 154 6.06 -6.93 -7.37
N ASN A 155 5.14 -7.05 -8.32
CA ASN A 155 4.88 -6.03 -9.32
C ASN A 155 3.86 -5.03 -8.79
N ILE A 156 4.27 -3.77 -8.65
CA ILE A 156 3.42 -2.70 -8.15
C ILE A 156 3.25 -1.68 -9.26
N GLU A 157 2.03 -1.57 -9.77
CA GLU A 157 1.71 -0.63 -10.85
C GLU A 157 1.05 0.64 -10.30
N PHE A 158 1.44 1.79 -10.85
CA PHE A 158 0.89 3.09 -10.47
C PHE A 158 0.99 4.11 -11.60
N GLU A 159 0.08 5.08 -11.60
CA GLU A 159 0.08 6.20 -12.54
C GLU A 159 0.82 7.40 -11.92
N GLU A 160 1.80 7.95 -12.64
CA GLU A 160 2.50 9.18 -12.25
C GLU A 160 1.70 10.42 -12.70
N THR A 161 1.62 11.44 -11.85
CA THR A 161 1.10 12.77 -12.21
C THR A 161 2.26 13.76 -12.34
N PRO A 162 2.13 14.85 -13.13
CA PRO A 162 3.12 15.91 -13.17
C PRO A 162 3.48 16.37 -11.76
N ALA A 163 4.77 16.28 -11.43
CA ALA A 163 5.31 16.64 -10.11
C ALA A 163 5.79 18.10 -10.07
N THR A 164 5.44 18.92 -11.05
CA THR A 164 5.84 20.33 -11.15
C THR A 164 4.58 21.18 -11.32
N ALA A 165 4.46 22.22 -10.50
CA ALA A 165 3.45 23.27 -10.61
C ALA A 165 4.17 24.62 -10.76
N PHE A 166 3.63 25.49 -11.60
CA PHE A 166 4.13 26.83 -11.85
C PHE A 166 2.94 27.77 -12.00
N ASP A 167 2.89 28.80 -11.16
CA ASP A 167 1.87 29.84 -11.19
C ASP A 167 2.57 31.21 -11.13
N GLY A 168 2.12 32.17 -11.92
CA GLY A 168 2.67 33.52 -11.84
C GLY A 168 1.78 34.59 -12.44
N ILE A 169 1.97 35.80 -11.95
CA ILE A 169 1.33 37.02 -12.44
C ILE A 169 2.36 38.15 -12.49
N ILE A 170 2.23 39.00 -13.49
CA ILE A 170 3.03 40.21 -13.63
C ILE A 170 2.07 41.38 -13.90
N GLY A 171 2.32 42.50 -13.25
CA GLY A 171 1.58 43.75 -13.39
C GLY A 171 2.54 44.90 -13.66
N TYR A 172 2.02 45.97 -14.24
CA TYR A 172 2.75 47.23 -14.43
C TYR A 172 1.91 48.36 -13.86
N ILE A 173 2.51 49.16 -13.00
CA ILE A 173 1.90 50.33 -12.39
C ILE A 173 2.53 51.55 -13.07
N PRO A 174 1.78 52.32 -13.88
CA PRO A 174 2.29 53.52 -14.52
C PRO A 174 2.53 54.63 -13.49
N PRO A 175 3.39 55.61 -13.80
CA PRO A 175 3.65 56.71 -12.88
C PRO A 175 2.42 57.61 -12.68
N PRO A 176 2.31 58.31 -11.54
CA PRO A 176 1.20 59.21 -11.28
C PRO A 176 1.18 60.37 -12.28
N ALA A 177 0.00 60.75 -12.78
CA ALA A 177 -0.14 61.89 -13.69
C ALA A 177 0.32 63.24 -13.08
N SER A 178 0.43 63.30 -11.76
CA SER A 178 0.92 64.46 -11.00
C SER A 178 2.43 64.61 -10.96
N ASP A 179 3.20 63.58 -11.34
CA ASP A 179 4.65 63.60 -11.31
C ASP A 179 5.23 63.06 -12.64
N PRO A 180 5.52 63.94 -13.62
CA PRO A 180 6.03 63.55 -14.94
C PRO A 180 7.43 62.93 -14.94
N GLU A 181 8.21 63.12 -13.86
CA GLU A 181 9.57 62.58 -13.70
C GLU A 181 9.57 61.18 -13.05
N ALA A 182 8.45 60.79 -12.41
CA ALA A 182 8.33 59.46 -11.81
C ALA A 182 8.29 58.36 -12.89
N SER A 183 8.99 57.25 -12.65
CA SER A 183 8.92 56.05 -13.48
C SER A 183 7.87 55.08 -12.98
N GLY A 184 7.14 54.41 -13.89
CA GLY A 184 6.31 53.28 -13.51
C GLY A 184 7.14 52.06 -13.10
N TYR A 185 6.53 51.10 -12.41
CA TYR A 185 7.21 49.91 -11.93
C TYR A 185 6.41 48.64 -12.17
N PHE A 186 7.10 47.50 -12.18
CA PHE A 186 6.47 46.20 -12.29
C PHE A 186 6.16 45.61 -10.92
N THR A 187 5.04 44.92 -10.83
CA THR A 187 4.64 44.09 -9.69
C THR A 187 4.46 42.65 -10.15
N GLY A 188 4.45 41.69 -9.23
CA GLY A 188 4.22 40.32 -9.62
C GLY A 188 4.33 39.30 -8.51
N LEU A 189 4.01 38.07 -8.86
CA LEU A 189 4.17 36.90 -8.02
C LEU A 189 4.56 35.73 -8.92
N VAL A 190 5.52 34.93 -8.49
CA VAL A 190 5.90 33.67 -9.13
C VAL A 190 5.98 32.60 -8.04
N ASN A 191 5.32 31.47 -8.26
CA ASN A 191 5.31 30.33 -7.38
C ASN A 191 5.61 29.05 -8.18
N ILE A 192 6.72 28.39 -7.85
CA ILE A 192 7.17 27.17 -8.49
C ILE A 192 7.27 26.08 -7.44
N GLY A 193 6.60 24.96 -7.66
CA GLY A 193 6.65 23.80 -6.79
C GLY A 193 7.03 22.53 -7.52
N ILE A 194 8.13 21.91 -7.13
CA ILE A 194 8.59 20.61 -7.61
C ILE A 194 8.49 19.60 -6.47
N ARG A 195 7.75 18.51 -6.69
CA ARG A 195 7.36 17.51 -5.66
C ARG A 195 8.09 16.18 -5.78
N ASN A 196 8.85 15.96 -6.86
CA ASN A 196 9.69 14.77 -7.08
C ASN A 196 10.93 15.09 -7.93
N LEU A 197 11.78 15.98 -7.44
CA LEU A 197 12.96 16.45 -8.15
C LEU A 197 13.93 15.29 -8.44
N PHE A 198 14.21 15.08 -9.73
CA PHE A 198 15.03 13.99 -10.29
C PHE A 198 14.61 12.57 -9.88
N GLY A 199 13.34 12.36 -9.51
CA GLY A 199 12.82 11.05 -9.11
C GLY A 199 13.25 10.59 -7.71
N GLY A 200 13.84 11.45 -6.88
CA GLY A 200 14.35 11.09 -5.55
C GLY A 200 13.40 11.40 -4.39
N GLY A 201 12.15 11.78 -4.66
CA GLY A 201 11.20 12.25 -3.64
C GLY A 201 11.54 13.62 -3.04
N ARG A 202 12.56 14.29 -3.59
CA ARG A 202 13.00 15.63 -3.19
C ARG A 202 11.98 16.68 -3.60
N LYS A 203 11.77 17.66 -2.73
CA LYS A 203 10.86 18.79 -2.98
C LYS A 203 11.61 20.10 -3.02
N MET A 204 11.22 20.97 -3.95
CA MET A 204 11.76 22.32 -4.07
C MET A 204 10.59 23.28 -4.28
N LEU A 205 10.58 24.37 -3.52
CA LEU A 205 9.62 25.46 -3.64
C LEU A 205 10.41 26.75 -3.87
N VAL A 206 10.02 27.51 -4.88
CA VAL A 206 10.54 28.85 -5.15
C VAL A 206 9.36 29.79 -5.20
N PHE A 207 9.36 30.79 -4.35
CA PHE A 207 8.33 31.81 -4.27
C PHE A 207 9.00 33.17 -4.35
N TRP A 208 8.51 34.00 -5.26
CA TRP A 208 8.91 35.40 -5.40
C TRP A 208 7.65 36.25 -5.47
N GLN A 209 7.66 37.41 -4.80
CA GLN A 209 6.59 38.38 -4.87
C GLN A 209 7.15 39.79 -4.78
N LYS A 210 6.62 40.69 -5.62
CA LYS A 210 6.87 42.13 -5.58
C LYS A 210 5.51 42.85 -5.51
N PRO A 211 4.97 43.13 -4.31
CA PRO A 211 3.65 43.74 -4.17
C PRO A 211 3.64 45.24 -4.52
N ASP A 212 4.74 45.95 -4.29
CA ASP A 212 4.90 47.37 -4.60
C ASP A 212 6.33 47.66 -5.10
N GLU A 213 6.64 48.93 -5.35
CA GLU A 213 7.94 49.35 -5.89
C GLU A 213 9.12 49.00 -4.99
N PHE A 214 8.93 49.11 -3.66
CA PHE A 214 9.97 49.06 -2.64
C PHE A 214 10.00 47.74 -1.86
N SER A 215 9.01 46.89 -2.06
CA SER A 215 8.86 45.61 -1.38
C SER A 215 9.13 44.45 -2.33
N ASP A 216 10.06 43.57 -1.94
CA ASP A 216 10.36 42.32 -2.63
C ASP A 216 10.50 41.20 -1.59
N GLU A 217 9.83 40.08 -1.84
CA GLU A 217 9.90 38.87 -1.03
C GLU A 217 10.37 37.70 -1.87
N PHE A 218 11.38 36.99 -1.37
CA PHE A 218 11.90 35.78 -2.00
C PHE A 218 12.03 34.67 -0.97
N ARG A 219 11.45 33.50 -1.28
CA ARG A 219 11.53 32.30 -0.45
C ARG A 219 11.93 31.11 -1.29
N VAL A 220 12.93 30.39 -0.82
CA VAL A 220 13.32 29.09 -1.37
C VAL A 220 13.27 28.07 -0.26
N ALA A 221 12.58 26.96 -0.51
CA ALA A 221 12.57 25.83 0.39
C ALA A 221 12.98 24.57 -0.37
N TYR A 222 13.88 23.79 0.23
CA TYR A 222 14.28 22.48 -0.27
C TYR A 222 14.05 21.46 0.84
N ARG A 223 13.52 20.29 0.47
CA ARG A 223 13.31 19.19 1.40
C ARG A 223 13.75 17.87 0.78
N GLU A 224 14.58 17.17 1.52
CA GLU A 224 15.00 15.81 1.22
C GLU A 224 14.31 14.83 2.20
N PRO A 225 13.75 13.71 1.70
CA PRO A 225 12.99 12.78 2.54
C PRO A 225 13.83 11.93 3.50
N PHE A 226 15.12 11.73 3.19
CA PHE A 226 16.08 10.95 3.98
C PHE A 226 17.52 11.30 3.62
#